data_AF-A0A3D4UPV6-F1
#
_entry.id   AF-A0A3D4UPV6-F1
#
_cell.length_a   1.000
_cell.length_b   1.000
_cell.length_c   1.000
_cell.angle_alpha   90.00
_cell.angle_beta   90.00
_cell.angle_gamma   90.00
#
_symmetry.space_group_name_H-M   'P 1'
#
loop_
_entity.id
_entity.type
_entity.pdbx_description
1 polymer ?
#
loop_
_entity_poly.entity_id
_entity_poly.type
_entity_poly.pdbx_seq_one_letter_code
_entity_poly.pdbx_strand_id
1 'polypeptide(L)'
;GLSGTPIATTNKPLSLVDICGFPTDPVKIGQLPESKTVFEAVVAVPFIEKEGEREFFKTMSPKQGDIFDDYAGQSIKRQAELMEKYVFPPTFDFVQNISVDPIAMYIFEFSHKFTQDDLSHMWQNLSPKIGTRAEDAMATVSHPLLANHLLGFDFAEAQDAFEENRKASKIDFPENLQWMVFKVKQRAKSNYFKQIDSDETATIPFYTQNWPYDFFSLIEVAEIDAEVNLTPTQNNLDMKTQQRTAAQEALNEITSREQPLDVGPAED
;
A
#
# COMPACT_ATOMS: atom_id res chain seq x y z
N GLY A 1 24.90 -87.43 27.99
CA GLY A 1 24.13 -86.23 28.36
C GLY A 1 24.79 -85.02 27.76
N LEU A 2 24.13 -84.36 26.83
CA LEU A 2 24.53 -83.04 26.31
C LEU A 2 23.24 -82.21 26.24
N SER A 3 23.17 -81.20 27.11
CA SER A 3 22.07 -80.25 27.24
C SER A 3 22.18 -79.20 26.14
N GLY A 4 21.24 -79.17 25.20
CA GLY A 4 21.08 -78.06 24.26
C GLY A 4 20.23 -76.96 24.88
N THR A 5 20.83 -75.82 25.20
CA THR A 5 20.12 -74.58 25.55
C THR A 5 19.60 -73.93 24.26
N PRO A 6 18.30 -73.56 24.17
CA PRO A 6 17.81 -72.81 23.01
C PRO A 6 18.33 -71.36 23.08
N ILE A 7 18.99 -70.91 22.01
CA ILE A 7 19.39 -69.52 21.83
C ILE A 7 18.12 -68.73 21.47
N ALA A 8 17.60 -67.95 22.41
CA ALA A 8 16.52 -67.02 22.15
C ALA A 8 17.05 -65.82 21.37
N THR A 9 16.81 -65.78 20.06
CA THR A 9 16.88 -64.56 19.26
C THR A 9 15.46 -64.13 18.94
N THR A 10 14.92 -63.20 19.72
CA THR A 10 13.70 -62.48 19.35
C THR A 10 13.95 -60.98 19.50
N ASN A 11 14.81 -60.43 18.65
CA ASN A 11 14.67 -59.02 18.33
C ASN A 11 13.39 -58.90 17.51
N LYS A 12 12.29 -58.59 18.20
CA LYS A 12 11.03 -58.17 17.58
C LYS A 12 11.37 -57.10 16.53
N PRO A 13 10.92 -57.22 15.27
CA PRO A 13 11.13 -56.15 14.31
C PRO A 13 10.44 -54.89 14.84
N LEU A 14 11.24 -53.86 15.13
CA LEU A 14 10.75 -52.53 15.51
C LEU A 14 9.96 -51.96 14.33
N SER A 15 8.89 -51.23 14.62
CA SER A 15 8.13 -50.59 13.54
C SER A 15 8.96 -49.48 12.92
N LEU A 16 8.74 -49.17 11.65
CA LEU A 16 9.44 -48.09 10.94
C LEU A 16 9.26 -46.74 11.67
N VAL A 17 8.12 -46.57 12.34
CA VAL A 17 7.78 -45.40 13.14
C VAL A 17 8.71 -45.27 14.35
N ASP A 18 9.01 -46.38 15.03
CA ASP A 18 9.96 -46.40 16.16
C ASP A 18 11.41 -46.16 15.72
N ILE A 19 11.75 -46.60 14.50
CA ILE A 19 13.09 -46.42 13.92
C ILE A 19 13.31 -44.98 13.43
N CYS A 20 12.28 -44.38 12.82
CA CYS A 20 12.36 -43.05 12.23
C CYS A 20 11.91 -41.92 13.18
N GLY A 21 11.36 -42.25 14.36
CA GLY A 21 10.92 -41.27 15.35
C GLY A 21 9.72 -40.44 14.91
N PHE A 22 8.84 -40.98 14.05
CA PHE A 22 7.66 -40.25 13.62
C PHE A 22 6.65 -40.09 14.77
N PRO A 23 6.05 -38.90 14.95
CA PRO A 23 4.96 -38.71 15.91
C PRO A 23 3.78 -39.61 15.54
N THR A 24 3.25 -40.35 16.52
CA THR A 24 2.11 -41.27 16.36
C THR A 24 0.76 -40.62 16.68
N ASP A 25 0.78 -39.38 17.16
CA ASP A 25 -0.42 -38.63 17.46
C ASP A 25 -1.26 -38.44 16.18
N PRO A 26 -2.57 -38.74 16.20
CA PRO A 26 -3.45 -38.51 15.06
C PRO A 26 -3.52 -37.02 14.73
N VAL A 27 -2.77 -36.59 13.72
CA VAL A 27 -2.90 -35.24 13.17
C VAL A 27 -4.04 -35.23 12.17
N LYS A 28 -5.01 -34.32 12.34
CA LYS A 28 -6.05 -34.08 11.33
C LYS A 28 -5.40 -33.45 10.10
N ILE A 29 -5.02 -34.28 9.13
CA ILE A 29 -4.55 -33.80 7.83
C ILE A 29 -5.76 -33.37 7.00
N GLY A 30 -5.68 -32.17 6.42
CA GLY A 30 -6.75 -31.62 5.57
C GLY A 30 -7.77 -30.72 6.28
N GLN A 31 -7.55 -30.32 7.53
CA GLN A 31 -8.39 -29.29 8.15
C GLN A 31 -8.13 -27.94 7.47
N LEU A 32 -9.17 -27.38 6.85
CA LEU A 32 -9.11 -26.06 6.24
C LEU A 32 -8.93 -24.98 7.32
N PRO A 33 -8.17 -23.91 7.04
CA PRO A 33 -8.02 -22.81 7.98
C PRO A 33 -9.37 -22.12 8.22
N GLU A 34 -9.56 -21.56 9.42
CA GLU A 34 -10.81 -20.89 9.79
C GLU A 34 -11.14 -19.69 8.89
N SER A 35 -10.09 -18.99 8.44
CA SER A 35 -10.23 -17.92 7.46
C SER A 35 -8.92 -17.70 6.70
N LYS A 36 -9.02 -17.07 5.53
CA LYS A 36 -7.87 -16.64 4.75
C LYS A 36 -8.15 -15.28 4.12
N THR A 37 -7.29 -14.32 4.39
CA THR A 37 -7.34 -13.01 3.73
C THR A 37 -6.50 -13.06 2.46
N VAL A 38 -7.07 -12.54 1.38
CA VAL A 38 -6.40 -12.35 0.10
C VAL A 38 -6.40 -10.88 -0.26
N PHE A 39 -5.41 -10.48 -1.04
CA PHE A 39 -5.20 -9.08 -1.42
C PHE A 39 -5.05 -8.95 -2.93
N GLU A 40 -5.56 -7.85 -3.46
CA GLU A 40 -5.42 -7.41 -4.84
C GLU A 40 -5.31 -5.89 -4.84
N ALA A 41 -4.59 -5.30 -5.80
CA ALA A 41 -4.47 -3.86 -5.86
C ALA A 41 -4.72 -3.31 -7.27
N VAL A 42 -5.27 -2.09 -7.32
CA VAL A 42 -5.35 -1.27 -8.53
C VAL A 42 -4.22 -0.27 -8.49
N VAL A 43 -3.52 -0.12 -9.61
CA VAL A 43 -2.41 0.82 -9.78
C VAL A 43 -2.83 1.88 -10.79
N ALA A 44 -2.75 3.14 -10.39
CA ALA A 44 -2.92 4.28 -11.27
C ALA A 44 -1.56 4.99 -11.44
N VAL A 45 -1.10 5.04 -12.69
CA VAL A 45 0.17 5.66 -13.06
C VAL A 45 -0.12 7.00 -13.72
N PRO A 46 0.28 8.13 -13.12
CA PRO A 46 0.13 9.44 -13.71
C PRO A 46 1.08 9.63 -14.90
N PHE A 47 0.60 10.24 -15.97
CA PHE A 47 1.42 10.67 -17.10
C PHE A 47 0.87 11.94 -17.75
N ILE A 48 1.72 12.64 -18.49
CA ILE A 48 1.35 13.74 -19.38
C ILE A 48 1.67 13.29 -20.81
N GLU A 49 0.84 13.70 -21.76
CA GLU A 49 1.11 13.48 -23.18
C GLU A 49 1.85 14.70 -23.76
N LYS A 50 3.07 14.47 -24.27
CA LYS A 50 3.84 15.48 -25.00
C LYS A 50 4.19 14.93 -26.38
N GLU A 51 3.84 15.65 -27.44
CA GLU A 51 4.13 15.26 -28.82
C GLU A 51 3.63 13.85 -29.21
N GLY A 52 2.57 13.36 -28.55
CA GLY A 52 2.02 12.01 -28.77
C GLY A 52 2.71 10.89 -28.00
N GLU A 53 3.72 11.20 -27.17
CA GLU A 53 4.38 10.27 -26.27
C GLU A 53 3.92 10.46 -24.83
N ARG A 54 3.81 9.35 -24.08
CA ARG A 54 3.46 9.36 -22.67
C ARG A 54 4.71 9.59 -21.83
N GLU A 55 4.76 10.72 -21.15
CA GLU A 55 5.82 11.04 -20.19
C GLU A 55 5.33 10.75 -18.78
N PHE A 56 5.96 9.77 -18.12
CA PHE A 56 5.67 9.40 -16.74
C PHE A 56 6.46 10.26 -15.76
N PHE A 57 5.87 10.54 -14.59
CA PHE A 57 6.54 11.24 -13.51
C PHE A 57 7.59 10.33 -12.88
N LYS A 58 8.84 10.79 -12.84
CA LYS A 58 9.94 10.04 -12.22
C LYS A 58 9.85 10.12 -10.70
N THR A 59 10.41 9.11 -10.03
CA THR A 59 10.52 9.05 -8.57
C THR A 59 11.89 8.48 -8.16
N MET A 60 12.09 8.31 -6.86
CA MET A 60 13.26 7.67 -6.29
C MET A 60 13.11 6.14 -6.26
N SER A 61 14.19 5.40 -6.52
CA SER A 61 14.19 3.95 -6.31
C SER A 61 14.54 3.61 -4.86
N PRO A 62 13.94 2.56 -4.28
CA PRO A 62 14.29 2.07 -2.95
C PRO A 62 15.67 1.41 -2.89
N LYS A 63 16.28 1.07 -4.04
CA LYS A 63 17.61 0.44 -4.06
C LYS A 63 18.75 1.39 -3.68
N GLN A 64 18.47 2.68 -3.56
CA GLN A 64 19.40 3.69 -3.10
C GLN A 64 19.66 3.60 -1.58
N GLY A 65 19.00 2.69 -0.86
CA GLY A 65 19.29 2.36 0.54
C GLY A 65 19.06 3.56 1.46
N ASP A 66 20.04 3.91 2.28
CA ASP A 66 19.94 5.02 3.26
C ASP A 66 19.49 6.34 2.62
N ILE A 67 19.91 6.63 1.39
CA ILE A 67 19.48 7.83 0.62
C ILE A 67 17.96 7.81 0.41
N PHE A 68 17.38 6.65 0.10
CA PHE A 68 15.94 6.53 -0.05
C PHE A 68 15.23 6.79 1.28
N ASP A 69 15.74 6.23 2.36
CA ASP A 69 15.13 6.36 3.67
C ASP A 69 15.22 7.79 4.23
N ASP A 70 16.25 8.54 3.88
CA ASP A 70 16.41 9.92 4.33
C ASP A 70 15.56 10.91 3.52
N TYR A 71 15.59 10.81 2.18
CA TYR A 71 15.00 11.83 1.30
C TYR A 71 13.59 11.51 0.80
N ALA A 72 13.18 10.24 0.75
CA ALA A 72 11.87 9.87 0.20
C ALA A 72 10.73 10.21 1.18
N GLY A 73 9.72 10.92 0.69
CA GLY A 73 8.48 11.17 1.43
C GLY A 73 7.68 9.89 1.65
N GLN A 74 6.76 9.95 2.61
CA GLN A 74 5.93 8.80 3.03
C GLN A 74 5.15 8.14 1.87
N SER A 75 4.76 8.92 0.85
CA SER A 75 4.04 8.40 -0.31
C SER A 75 4.92 7.51 -1.20
N ILE A 76 6.20 7.86 -1.36
CA ILE A 76 7.16 7.09 -2.15
C ILE A 76 7.55 5.82 -1.40
N LYS A 77 7.78 5.92 -0.08
CA LYS A 77 8.02 4.76 0.79
C LYS A 77 6.87 3.76 0.74
N ARG A 78 5.63 4.24 0.91
CA ARG A 78 4.42 3.42 0.77
C ARG A 78 4.32 2.75 -0.60
N GLN A 79 4.67 3.47 -1.68
CA GLN A 79 4.68 2.88 -3.02
C GLN A 79 5.68 1.71 -3.09
N ALA A 80 6.90 1.88 -2.59
CA ALA A 80 7.93 0.85 -2.58
C ALA A 80 7.49 -0.39 -1.77
N GLU A 81 6.94 -0.20 -0.57
CA GLU A 81 6.43 -1.28 0.28
C GLU A 81 5.34 -2.11 -0.44
N LEU A 82 4.39 -1.43 -1.11
CA LEU A 82 3.34 -2.11 -1.86
C LEU A 82 3.91 -2.82 -3.10
N MET A 83 4.92 -2.25 -3.76
CA MET A 83 5.60 -2.92 -4.88
C MET A 83 6.31 -4.20 -4.49
N GLU A 84 6.78 -4.33 -3.25
CA GLU A 84 7.30 -5.61 -2.75
C GLU A 84 6.18 -6.64 -2.51
N LYS A 85 5.04 -6.18 -1.98
CA LYS A 85 3.88 -7.02 -1.67
C LYS A 85 3.16 -7.59 -2.90
N TYR A 86 3.14 -6.86 -4.02
CA TYR A 86 2.43 -7.24 -5.24
C TYR A 86 3.38 -7.60 -6.39
N VAL A 87 2.89 -8.33 -7.39
CA VAL A 87 3.62 -8.64 -8.63
C VAL A 87 3.31 -7.58 -9.68
N PHE A 88 4.33 -6.81 -10.05
CA PHE A 88 4.24 -5.78 -11.08
C PHE A 88 4.69 -6.31 -12.45
N PRO A 89 4.18 -5.74 -13.55
CA PRO A 89 4.74 -5.99 -14.87
C PRO A 89 6.23 -5.61 -14.92
N PRO A 90 7.09 -6.37 -15.63
CA PRO A 90 8.53 -6.11 -15.63
C PRO A 90 8.95 -4.71 -16.07
N THR A 91 8.13 -4.01 -16.87
CA THR A 91 8.35 -2.63 -17.32
C THR A 91 8.06 -1.58 -16.26
N PHE A 92 7.32 -1.93 -15.20
CA PHE A 92 6.93 -1.05 -14.10
C PHE A 92 7.53 -1.48 -12.76
N ASP A 93 8.25 -2.61 -12.73
CA ASP A 93 8.86 -3.16 -11.51
C ASP A 93 10.30 -2.64 -11.31
N PHE A 94 10.43 -1.37 -10.93
CA PHE A 94 11.73 -0.75 -10.63
C PHE A 94 12.30 -1.14 -9.25
N VAL A 95 11.48 -1.70 -8.35
CA VAL A 95 11.94 -2.16 -7.04
C VAL A 95 12.81 -3.39 -7.19
N GLN A 96 12.54 -4.21 -8.20
CA GLN A 96 13.21 -5.50 -8.38
C GLN A 96 14.13 -5.45 -9.57
N ASN A 97 13.74 -4.75 -10.64
CA ASN A 97 14.54 -4.55 -11.82
C ASN A 97 15.26 -3.18 -11.81
N ILE A 98 16.59 -3.19 -11.64
CA ILE A 98 17.41 -1.96 -11.61
C ILE A 98 17.44 -1.24 -12.96
N SER A 99 17.19 -1.95 -14.06
CA SER A 99 17.24 -1.35 -15.40
C SER A 99 15.99 -0.54 -15.76
N VAL A 100 14.98 -0.52 -14.89
CA VAL A 100 13.73 0.20 -15.11
C VAL A 100 13.76 1.51 -14.35
N ASP A 101 13.40 2.59 -15.04
CA ASP A 101 13.32 3.90 -14.44
C ASP A 101 12.22 3.95 -13.38
N PRO A 102 12.49 4.50 -12.18
CA PRO A 102 11.47 4.60 -11.16
C PRO A 102 10.45 5.66 -11.52
N ILE A 103 9.18 5.28 -11.53
CA ILE A 103 8.05 6.20 -11.81
C ILE A 103 7.07 6.26 -10.64
N ALA A 104 6.39 7.39 -10.49
CA ALA A 104 5.33 7.56 -9.50
C ALA A 104 4.14 6.64 -9.83
N MET A 105 3.61 5.94 -8.83
CA MET A 105 2.44 5.08 -8.96
C MET A 105 1.57 5.16 -7.70
N TYR A 106 0.26 5.28 -7.90
CA TYR A 106 -0.72 5.22 -6.82
C TYR A 106 -1.26 3.81 -6.74
N ILE A 107 -1.00 3.14 -5.62
CA ILE A 107 -1.38 1.74 -5.41
C ILE A 107 -2.51 1.70 -4.37
N PHE A 108 -3.67 1.24 -4.82
CA PHE A 108 -4.90 1.10 -4.04
C PHE A 108 -5.09 -0.38 -3.70
N GLU A 109 -4.89 -0.73 -2.43
CA GLU A 109 -5.02 -2.10 -1.94
C GLU A 109 -6.47 -2.41 -1.53
N PHE A 110 -6.95 -3.57 -1.99
CA PHE A 110 -8.22 -4.16 -1.63
C PHE A 110 -7.99 -5.54 -1.03
N SER A 111 -8.80 -5.91 -0.04
CA SER A 111 -8.69 -7.20 0.63
C SER A 111 -10.05 -7.84 0.82
N HIS A 112 -10.08 -9.16 0.77
CA HIS A 112 -11.27 -9.95 1.10
C HIS A 112 -10.88 -11.11 2.02
N LYS A 113 -11.72 -11.37 3.01
CA LYS A 113 -11.51 -12.45 4.00
C LYS A 113 -12.47 -13.59 3.73
N PHE A 114 -11.95 -14.69 3.19
CA PHE A 114 -12.70 -15.93 3.01
C PHE A 114 -12.92 -16.64 4.34
N THR A 115 -14.12 -17.18 4.53
CA THR A 115 -14.44 -18.06 5.65
C THR A 115 -14.04 -19.50 5.36
N GLN A 116 -13.98 -20.36 6.39
CA GLN A 116 -13.72 -21.81 6.20
C GLN A 116 -14.70 -22.47 5.22
N ASP A 117 -15.96 -22.02 5.19
CA ASP A 117 -17.00 -22.48 4.27
C ASP A 117 -16.69 -22.09 2.82
N ASP A 118 -16.28 -20.84 2.59
CA ASP A 118 -15.85 -20.38 1.26
C ASP A 118 -14.62 -21.14 0.77
N LEU A 119 -13.67 -21.43 1.68
CA LEU A 119 -12.48 -22.23 1.35
C LEU A 119 -12.85 -23.68 1.03
N SER A 120 -13.86 -24.24 1.69
CA SER A 120 -14.40 -25.57 1.39
C SER A 120 -15.02 -25.60 -0.01
N HIS A 121 -15.80 -24.57 -0.36
CA HIS A 121 -16.33 -24.42 -1.72
C HIS A 121 -15.21 -24.30 -2.76
N MET A 122 -14.21 -23.45 -2.53
CA MET A 122 -13.07 -23.31 -3.44
C MET A 122 -12.32 -24.64 -3.64
N TRP A 123 -12.10 -25.42 -2.58
CA TRP A 123 -11.45 -26.73 -2.67
C TRP A 123 -12.27 -27.74 -3.49
N GLN A 124 -13.59 -27.62 -3.49
CA GLN A 124 -14.52 -28.41 -4.30
C GLN A 124 -14.75 -27.82 -5.70
N ASN A 125 -14.03 -26.75 -6.07
CA ASN A 125 -14.22 -26.00 -7.32
C ASN A 125 -15.63 -25.40 -7.46
N LEU A 126 -16.24 -25.00 -6.33
CA LEU A 126 -17.49 -24.26 -6.25
C LEU A 126 -17.20 -22.77 -6.00
N SER A 127 -18.07 -21.90 -6.52
CA SER A 127 -17.92 -20.46 -6.34
C SER A 127 -18.14 -20.05 -4.87
N PRO A 128 -17.25 -19.26 -4.26
CA PRO A 128 -17.46 -18.70 -2.93
C PRO A 128 -18.59 -17.64 -2.97
N LYS A 129 -19.10 -17.24 -1.79
CA LYS A 129 -20.26 -16.32 -1.72
C LYS A 129 -20.04 -15.01 -2.49
N ILE A 130 -18.83 -14.45 -2.42
CA ILE A 130 -18.44 -13.23 -3.16
C ILE A 130 -18.50 -13.39 -4.68
N GLY A 131 -18.35 -14.60 -5.22
CA GLY A 131 -18.47 -14.82 -6.68
C GLY A 131 -19.90 -14.68 -7.22
N THR A 132 -20.89 -14.42 -6.35
CA THR A 132 -22.30 -14.24 -6.74
C THR A 132 -22.85 -12.85 -6.39
N ARG A 133 -22.12 -12.06 -5.60
CA ARG A 133 -22.55 -10.75 -5.11
C ARG A 133 -21.39 -9.77 -5.18
N ALA A 134 -21.57 -8.69 -5.93
CA ALA A 134 -20.64 -7.58 -5.91
C ALA A 134 -20.70 -6.88 -4.55
N GLU A 135 -19.52 -6.55 -4.01
CA GLU A 135 -19.35 -5.78 -2.79
C GLU A 135 -18.55 -4.51 -3.13
N ASP A 136 -19.06 -3.35 -2.72
CA ASP A 136 -18.38 -2.08 -2.96
C ASP A 136 -17.27 -1.86 -1.93
N ALA A 137 -16.12 -1.38 -2.38
CA ALA A 137 -14.99 -1.04 -1.53
C ALA A 137 -14.33 0.26 -2.01
N MET A 138 -13.91 1.10 -1.06
CA MET A 138 -13.23 2.36 -1.34
C MET A 138 -11.83 2.35 -0.74
N ALA A 139 -10.86 2.82 -1.52
CA ALA A 139 -9.48 3.05 -1.07
C ALA A 139 -9.05 4.45 -1.47
N THR A 140 -8.44 5.19 -0.54
CA THR A 140 -7.99 6.57 -0.77
C THR A 140 -6.50 6.70 -0.51
N VAL A 141 -5.82 7.47 -1.38
CA VAL A 141 -4.41 7.84 -1.21
C VAL A 141 -4.34 9.36 -1.19
N SER A 142 -3.81 9.92 -0.11
CA SER A 142 -3.60 11.35 0.07
C SER A 142 -2.15 11.63 0.45
N HIS A 143 -1.55 12.62 -0.19
CA HIS A 143 -0.21 13.12 0.14
C HIS A 143 -0.13 14.61 -0.18
N PRO A 144 0.78 15.35 0.46
CA PRO A 144 1.02 16.75 0.11
C PRO A 144 1.78 16.86 -1.23
N LEU A 145 1.57 17.97 -1.94
CA LEU A 145 2.29 18.29 -3.18
C LEU A 145 3.62 18.98 -2.86
N LEU A 146 4.62 18.17 -2.50
CA LEU A 146 5.98 18.61 -2.17
C LEU A 146 7.00 17.87 -3.03
N ALA A 147 8.19 18.44 -3.19
CA ALA A 147 9.28 17.88 -4.00
C ALA A 147 9.84 16.53 -3.53
N ASN A 148 9.53 16.09 -2.32
CA ASN A 148 9.89 14.77 -1.81
C ASN A 148 8.74 13.74 -1.88
N HIS A 149 7.58 14.12 -2.43
CA HIS A 149 6.40 13.26 -2.56
C HIS A 149 6.12 12.89 -4.03
N LEU A 150 5.07 12.08 -4.27
CA LEU A 150 4.65 11.68 -5.62
C LEU A 150 4.18 12.91 -6.44
N LEU A 151 4.22 12.79 -7.78
CA LEU A 151 3.89 13.82 -8.79
C LEU A 151 4.83 15.02 -8.94
N GLY A 152 5.94 15.05 -8.21
CA GLY A 152 6.90 16.15 -8.32
C GLY A 152 8.25 15.85 -7.72
N PHE A 153 8.65 14.58 -7.69
CA PHE A 153 9.90 14.22 -7.05
C PHE A 153 11.09 14.92 -7.72
N ASP A 154 11.77 15.78 -6.96
CA ASP A 154 13.03 16.40 -7.34
C ASP A 154 14.08 16.07 -6.27
N PHE A 155 15.08 15.31 -6.68
CA PHE A 155 16.14 14.85 -5.79
C PHE A 155 16.95 15.99 -5.20
N ALA A 156 17.28 17.02 -5.99
CA ALA A 156 18.12 18.12 -5.53
C ALA A 156 17.42 18.91 -4.42
N GLU A 157 16.16 19.26 -4.65
CA GLU A 157 15.35 19.99 -3.67
C GLU A 157 15.01 19.13 -2.44
N ALA A 158 14.81 17.83 -2.60
CA ALA A 158 14.60 16.92 -1.48
C ALA A 158 15.85 16.80 -0.60
N GLN A 159 17.03 16.77 -1.22
CA GLN A 159 18.32 16.76 -0.53
C GLN A 159 18.55 18.05 0.26
N ASP A 160 18.45 19.20 -0.42
CA ASP A 160 18.63 20.52 0.20
C ASP A 160 17.66 20.71 1.37
N ALA A 161 16.40 20.29 1.20
CA ALA A 161 15.41 20.41 2.25
C ALA A 161 15.73 19.58 3.50
N PHE A 162 16.25 18.37 3.31
CA PHE A 162 16.64 17.49 4.40
C PHE A 162 17.90 18.02 5.12
N GLU A 163 18.92 18.44 4.38
CA GLU A 163 20.17 18.98 4.93
C GLU A 163 19.94 20.28 5.74
N GLU A 164 19.05 21.15 5.26
CA GLU A 164 18.67 22.40 5.93
C GLU A 164 17.59 22.21 7.00
N ASN A 165 17.12 20.97 7.22
CA ASN A 165 16.02 20.64 8.13
C ASN A 165 14.76 21.50 7.89
N ARG A 166 14.48 21.78 6.61
CA ARG A 166 13.30 22.53 6.15
C ARG A 166 12.32 21.59 5.45
N LYS A 167 11.11 22.09 5.21
CA LYS A 167 10.15 21.36 4.35
C LYS A 167 10.56 21.56 2.89
N ALA A 168 10.44 20.50 2.10
CA ALA A 168 10.63 20.55 0.66
C ALA A 168 9.69 21.59 0.02
N SER A 169 10.12 22.19 -1.08
CA SER A 169 9.30 23.17 -1.81
C SER A 169 7.97 22.59 -2.25
N LYS A 170 6.96 23.47 -2.27
CA LYS A 170 5.63 23.15 -2.81
C LYS A 170 5.73 23.04 -4.32
N ILE A 171 4.98 22.10 -4.87
CA ILE A 171 4.92 21.87 -6.31
C ILE A 171 3.51 22.11 -6.79
N ASP A 172 3.42 22.73 -7.97
CA ASP A 172 2.14 22.95 -8.63
C ASP A 172 1.61 21.65 -9.23
N PHE A 173 0.31 21.45 -9.12
CA PHE A 173 -0.33 20.29 -9.72
C PHE A 173 -0.22 20.37 -11.26
N PRO A 174 0.25 19.30 -11.93
CA PRO A 174 0.44 19.33 -13.38
C PRO A 174 -0.89 19.49 -14.13
N GLU A 175 -0.89 20.32 -15.16
CA GLU A 175 -2.03 20.43 -16.09
C GLU A 175 -2.09 19.20 -17.02
N ASN A 176 -3.31 18.83 -17.45
CA ASN A 176 -3.57 17.70 -18.37
C ASN A 176 -3.05 16.34 -17.89
N LEU A 177 -3.08 16.10 -16.58
CA LEU A 177 -2.75 14.82 -15.98
C LEU A 177 -3.69 13.72 -16.49
N GLN A 178 -3.13 12.65 -17.02
CA GLN A 178 -3.85 11.43 -17.41
C GLN A 178 -3.38 10.26 -16.55
N TRP A 179 -4.22 9.22 -16.48
CA TRP A 179 -3.99 8.05 -15.66
C TRP A 179 -3.95 6.80 -16.53
N MET A 180 -2.90 6.00 -16.38
CA MET A 180 -2.85 4.64 -16.88
C MET A 180 -3.15 3.69 -15.73
N VAL A 181 -4.19 2.89 -15.88
CA VAL A 181 -4.70 2.04 -14.80
C VAL A 181 -4.50 0.58 -15.14
N PHE A 182 -3.93 -0.17 -14.21
CA PHE A 182 -3.85 -1.62 -14.31
C PHE A 182 -3.98 -2.27 -12.92
N LYS A 183 -4.12 -3.59 -12.92
CA LYS A 183 -4.36 -4.38 -11.72
C LYS A 183 -3.16 -5.27 -11.43
N VAL A 184 -2.82 -5.41 -10.16
CA VAL A 184 -1.71 -6.27 -9.70
C VAL A 184 -2.19 -7.26 -8.65
N LYS A 185 -1.61 -8.46 -8.68
CA LYS A 185 -1.92 -9.56 -7.76
C LYS A 185 -0.91 -9.60 -6.64
N GLN A 186 -1.36 -9.98 -5.44
CA GLN A 186 -0.43 -10.19 -4.32
C GLN A 186 0.61 -11.26 -4.68
N ARG A 187 1.80 -11.11 -4.13
CA ARG A 187 2.93 -12.01 -4.39
C ARG A 187 2.79 -13.32 -3.60
N ALA A 188 2.93 -14.43 -4.31
CA ALA A 188 2.98 -15.77 -3.75
C ALA A 188 4.32 -16.05 -3.09
N LYS A 189 4.29 -16.89 -2.06
CA LYS A 189 5.51 -17.45 -1.46
C LYS A 189 6.07 -18.50 -2.42
N SER A 190 7.06 -18.11 -3.23
CA SER A 190 7.69 -18.99 -4.21
C SER A 190 8.77 -19.90 -3.62
N ASN A 191 9.35 -19.53 -2.47
CA ASN A 191 10.42 -20.31 -1.85
C ASN A 191 9.87 -21.35 -0.87
N TYR A 192 9.92 -22.62 -1.29
CA TYR A 192 9.55 -23.79 -0.49
C TYR A 192 10.35 -23.88 0.82
N PHE A 193 11.67 -23.65 0.77
CA PHE A 193 12.56 -23.71 1.94
C PHE A 193 12.22 -22.62 2.97
N LYS A 194 11.84 -21.43 2.52
CA LYS A 194 11.27 -20.39 3.40
C LYS A 194 9.90 -20.77 3.97
N GLN A 195 9.16 -21.65 3.30
CA GLN A 195 7.85 -22.11 3.77
C GLN A 195 7.98 -23.21 4.84
N ILE A 196 9.03 -24.04 4.76
CA ILE A 196 9.32 -25.11 5.73
C ILE A 196 10.34 -24.71 6.81
N ASP A 197 10.72 -23.43 6.88
CA ASP A 197 11.66 -22.88 7.86
C ASP A 197 13.02 -23.61 7.89
N SER A 198 13.52 -23.95 6.71
CA SER A 198 14.83 -24.60 6.54
C SER A 198 15.90 -23.60 6.11
N ASP A 199 17.13 -23.78 6.59
CA ASP A 199 18.29 -22.92 6.28
C ASP A 199 18.81 -23.03 4.83
N GLU A 200 18.23 -23.89 4.00
CA GLU A 200 18.66 -24.07 2.61
C GLU A 200 18.25 -22.88 1.74
N THR A 201 19.24 -22.19 1.18
CA THR A 201 19.02 -21.07 0.25
C THR A 201 18.95 -21.57 -1.18
N ALA A 202 17.73 -21.73 -1.71
CA ALA A 202 17.53 -21.88 -3.15
C ALA A 202 17.57 -20.51 -3.85
N THR A 203 18.39 -20.38 -4.89
CA THR A 203 18.36 -19.25 -5.83
C THR A 203 17.18 -19.41 -6.77
N ILE A 204 16.09 -18.70 -6.47
CA ILE A 204 14.86 -18.71 -7.27
C ILE A 204 14.84 -17.46 -8.16
N PRO A 205 14.53 -17.58 -9.46
CA PRO A 205 14.31 -16.42 -10.32
C PRO A 205 13.27 -15.48 -9.72
N PHE A 206 13.45 -14.18 -9.92
CA PHE A 206 12.51 -13.20 -9.34
C PHE A 206 11.10 -13.34 -9.94
N TYR A 207 11.03 -13.44 -11.27
CA TYR A 207 9.81 -13.72 -11.99
C TYR A 207 9.55 -15.21 -12.02
N THR A 208 8.55 -15.64 -11.26
CA THR A 208 8.09 -17.03 -11.13
C THR A 208 6.58 -17.09 -11.30
N GLN A 209 6.04 -18.30 -11.40
CA GLN A 209 4.60 -18.48 -11.37
C GLN A 209 4.03 -17.99 -10.04
N ASN A 210 3.03 -17.12 -10.09
CA ASN A 210 2.42 -16.50 -8.91
C ASN A 210 1.17 -17.28 -8.45
N TRP A 211 1.33 -18.60 -8.36
CA TRP A 211 0.29 -19.50 -7.86
C TRP A 211 0.07 -19.29 -6.35
N PRO A 212 -1.18 -19.19 -5.84
CA PRO A 212 -2.46 -19.37 -6.54
C PRO A 212 -3.12 -18.08 -7.03
N TYR A 213 -2.49 -16.93 -6.85
CA TYR A 213 -3.13 -15.61 -6.97
C TYR A 213 -3.40 -15.17 -8.41
N ASP A 214 -2.74 -15.77 -9.39
CA ASP A 214 -3.02 -15.53 -10.80
C ASP A 214 -4.34 -16.15 -11.28
N PHE A 215 -4.89 -17.11 -10.54
CA PHE A 215 -6.05 -17.92 -10.97
C PHE A 215 -7.40 -17.39 -10.50
N PHE A 216 -7.43 -16.23 -9.85
CA PHE A 216 -8.68 -15.57 -9.50
C PHE A 216 -8.52 -14.05 -9.51
N SER A 217 -9.64 -13.34 -9.54
CA SER A 217 -9.71 -11.89 -9.41
C SER A 217 -10.83 -11.51 -8.49
N LEU A 218 -10.58 -10.55 -7.61
CA LEU A 218 -11.56 -9.96 -6.70
C LEU A 218 -12.14 -8.68 -7.29
N ILE A 219 -11.30 -7.89 -7.98
CA ILE A 219 -11.69 -6.61 -8.54
C ILE A 219 -12.15 -6.81 -10.00
N GLU A 220 -13.41 -6.49 -10.26
CA GLU A 220 -14.02 -6.54 -11.60
C GLU A 220 -14.10 -5.15 -12.24
N VAL A 221 -14.63 -4.16 -11.51
CA VAL A 221 -14.81 -2.78 -11.96
C VAL A 221 -14.21 -1.83 -10.92
N ALA A 222 -13.60 -0.74 -11.37
CA ALA A 222 -13.07 0.30 -10.52
C ALA A 222 -13.41 1.68 -11.09
N GLU A 223 -13.85 2.59 -10.23
CA GLU A 223 -14.02 4.02 -10.48
C GLU A 223 -12.88 4.76 -9.76
N ILE A 224 -12.32 5.78 -10.41
CA ILE A 224 -11.16 6.52 -9.89
C ILE A 224 -11.48 8.00 -9.92
N ASP A 225 -11.44 8.60 -8.73
CA ASP A 225 -11.59 10.04 -8.51
C ASP A 225 -10.28 10.67 -8.06
N ALA A 226 -9.98 11.85 -8.61
CA ALA A 226 -8.82 12.65 -8.23
C ALA A 226 -9.28 14.03 -7.75
N GLU A 227 -8.92 14.37 -6.51
CA GLU A 227 -9.28 15.64 -5.88
C GLU A 227 -8.03 16.38 -5.39
N VAL A 228 -7.98 17.69 -5.63
CA VAL A 228 -6.93 18.58 -5.10
C VAL A 228 -7.53 19.46 -4.01
N ASN A 229 -7.10 19.25 -2.77
CA ASN A 229 -7.55 20.02 -1.62
C ASN A 229 -6.56 21.14 -1.28
N LEU A 230 -7.00 22.40 -1.42
CA LEU A 230 -6.20 23.57 -1.07
C LEU A 230 -6.39 23.93 0.41
N THR A 231 -5.35 23.70 1.23
CA THR A 231 -5.36 24.12 2.63
C THR A 231 -4.85 25.56 2.76
N PRO A 232 -5.56 26.44 3.51
CA PRO A 232 -5.10 27.79 3.75
C PRO A 232 -3.79 27.75 4.56
N THR A 233 -2.77 28.47 4.07
CA THR A 233 -1.49 28.60 4.78
C THR A 233 -1.67 29.44 6.04
N GLN A 234 -0.83 29.24 7.06
CA GLN A 234 -0.87 30.00 8.31
C GLN A 234 -0.89 31.52 8.08
N ASN A 235 -0.06 32.03 7.14
CA ASN A 235 -0.08 33.43 6.73
C ASN A 235 -1.46 33.91 6.25
N ASN A 236 -2.21 33.07 5.52
CA ASN A 236 -3.57 33.41 5.08
C ASN A 236 -4.55 33.44 6.26
N LEU A 237 -4.37 32.55 7.23
CA LEU A 237 -5.18 32.55 8.46
C LEU A 237 -4.89 33.78 9.32
N ASP A 238 -3.61 34.16 9.44
CA ASP A 238 -3.16 35.31 10.20
C ASP A 238 -3.63 36.62 9.55
N MET A 239 -3.50 36.75 8.21
CA MET A 239 -4.05 37.88 7.47
C MET A 239 -5.57 37.97 7.60
N LYS A 240 -6.29 36.85 7.53
CA LYS A 240 -7.75 36.83 7.69
C LYS A 240 -8.17 37.19 9.10
N THR A 241 -7.36 36.83 10.10
CA THR A 241 -7.56 37.23 11.49
C THR A 241 -7.30 38.72 11.69
N GLN A 242 -6.21 39.25 11.14
CA GLN A 242 -5.90 40.69 11.15
C GLN A 242 -7.00 41.51 10.46
N GLN A 243 -7.48 41.06 9.29
CA GLN A 243 -8.59 41.71 8.59
C GLN A 243 -9.89 41.67 9.38
N ARG A 244 -10.19 40.56 10.09
CA ARG A 244 -11.36 40.47 10.98
C ARG A 244 -11.24 41.42 12.17
N THR A 245 -10.07 41.48 12.80
CA THR A 245 -9.82 42.40 13.92
C THR A 245 -9.94 43.85 13.47
N ALA A 246 -9.33 44.22 12.34
CA ALA A 246 -9.42 45.57 11.77
C ALA A 246 -10.86 45.93 11.36
N ALA A 247 -11.63 44.99 10.81
CA ALA A 247 -13.04 45.20 10.49
C ALA A 247 -13.90 45.39 11.76
N GLN A 248 -13.60 44.65 12.83
CA GLN A 248 -14.28 44.80 14.12
C GLN A 248 -13.95 46.13 14.80
N GLU A 249 -12.70 46.57 14.72
CA GLU A 249 -12.26 47.89 15.21
C GLU A 249 -12.95 49.01 14.43
N ALA A 250 -13.01 48.92 13.10
CA ALA A 250 -13.74 49.88 12.27
C ALA A 250 -15.25 49.88 12.58
N LEU A 251 -15.86 48.71 12.81
CA LEU A 251 -17.27 48.61 13.21
C LEU A 251 -17.52 49.25 14.59
N ASN A 252 -16.61 49.05 15.54
CA ASN A 252 -16.69 49.66 16.87
C ASN A 252 -16.50 51.18 16.82
N GLU A 253 -15.65 51.69 15.93
CA GLU A 253 -15.50 53.14 15.67
C GLU A 253 -16.76 53.75 15.02
N ILE A 254 -17.43 53.03 14.11
CA ILE A 254 -18.69 53.49 13.50
C ILE A 254 -19.80 53.48 14.56
N THR A 255 -19.91 52.41 15.34
CA THR A 255 -20.92 52.28 16.41
C THR A 255 -20.72 53.31 17.53
N SER A 256 -19.49 53.72 17.82
CA SER A 256 -19.21 54.78 18.81
C SER A 256 -19.42 56.20 18.27
N ARG A 257 -19.43 56.39 16.95
CA ARG A 257 -19.81 57.66 16.30
C ARG A 257 -21.33 57.83 16.18
N GLU A 258 -22.07 56.73 16.07
CA GLU A 258 -23.53 56.71 16.13
C GLU A 258 -24.04 56.59 17.57
N GLN A 259 -23.64 57.50 18.47
CA GLN A 259 -24.42 57.68 19.70
C GLN A 259 -25.74 58.36 19.34
N PRO A 260 -26.91 57.86 19.82
CA PRO A 260 -28.19 58.47 19.49
C PRO A 260 -28.22 59.91 19.98
N LEU A 261 -28.61 60.84 19.10
CA LEU A 261 -28.91 62.23 19.44
C LEU A 261 -29.92 62.21 20.59
N ASP A 262 -29.47 62.64 21.78
CA ASP A 262 -30.30 62.82 22.96
C ASP A 262 -31.27 63.97 22.69
N VAL A 263 -32.46 63.65 22.18
CA VAL A 263 -33.55 64.60 22.04
C VAL A 263 -34.20 64.72 23.42
N GLY A 264 -33.58 65.53 24.28
CA GLY A 264 -34.17 65.95 25.54
C GLY A 264 -35.56 66.58 25.31
N PRO A 265 -36.52 66.38 26.21
CA PRO A 265 -37.89 66.82 26.00
C PRO A 265 -37.94 68.34 25.84
N ALA A 266 -38.64 68.81 24.81
CA ALA A 266 -38.92 70.24 24.62
C ALA A 266 -39.69 70.76 25.83
N GLU A 267 -39.15 71.76 26.52
CA GLU A 267 -39.86 72.51 27.57
C GLU A 267 -40.90 73.44 26.91
N ASP A 268 -42.14 73.36 27.40
CA ASP A 268 -43.27 74.26 27.11
C ASP A 268 -43.13 75.63 27.78
#